data_AF-A0A1W6LMR9-F1
#
_entry.id   AF-A0A1W6LMR9-F1
#
_cell.length_a   1.000
_cell.length_b   1.000
_cell.length_c   1.000
_cell.angle_alpha   90.00
_cell.angle_beta   90.00
_cell.angle_gamma   90.00
#
_symmetry.space_group_name_H-M   'P 1'
#
loop_
_entity.id
_entity.type
_entity.pdbx_description
1 polymer ?
#
loop_
_entity_poly.entity_id
_entity_poly.type
_entity_poly.pdbx_seq_one_letter_code
_entity_poly.pdbx_strand_id
1 'polypeptide(L)'
;MQRLALTAVLFSSAVLGGVLRNGHFEDSLVWQGGKWSVAGGSIFQSSPNGFARAVWPVNLPENYQITAEVKKLDGPEGPMIAFRADGLEKMYCLNPASSRENGAFQFIDGNKIQNLTQGYTRVFSNQQWYRVKVVCRGNEYQSYVNGNKFSSVTIERPLIANNSVGIVSFESSVEVRNFAVKDIEGNVLFYPSLEKEMSSITGWNLGGNGNAEVLREGAKDSKCLFLNSEAQLRLSQTSLNLNKEKNYRLKLDYKAVDMAKLPKEIFLFVYYLWQGHEGPRYAYSLDGLHWKNLNPKEPVFQPDVGEEKRFMDPSLIKGPDGRFHMVWTIGWDQDSIAIAHSDNLYEWSLQKALPVMAHKKNVQNCWNPEIFYDENSGQYYIYWASSLKGSFPKTANTTPDGRNHRIYYTTTKDFITYSPAKLMFDNDTNVITPKIVQTRSGKYVMFVKNESRWPEEKNIRMMVSDDIENWDSPLSEPIHDNGFWAEGPSVLKKRGCWYVFYEKYMASKFGAAKSCGLEQWEDVSDEIFMPEGIRQGSFVRVSKRKFKNLAGRFHLGLSSPDKVVVNVKDGQIELLRFSLDSFKPEWNTFETSFYSVYSTEDAVLSINVEGESQIWLDDIILEEAGQEQ
;
A
#
# COMPACT_ATOMS: atom_id res chain seq x y z
N MET A 1 -17.45 -50.90 9.56
CA MET A 1 -16.46 -50.72 10.65
C MET A 1 -15.10 -50.45 10.01
N GLN A 2 -14.43 -49.38 10.42
CA GLN A 2 -13.01 -49.04 10.26
C GLN A 2 -12.35 -48.89 8.86
N ARG A 3 -11.59 -47.80 8.79
CA ARG A 3 -10.55 -47.33 7.85
C ARG A 3 -9.60 -48.42 7.32
N LEU A 4 -9.13 -48.24 6.08
CA LEU A 4 -7.69 -48.10 5.75
C LEU A 4 -7.48 -47.61 4.31
N ALA A 5 -6.48 -46.74 4.17
CA ALA A 5 -6.00 -46.10 2.94
C ALA A 5 -4.80 -46.87 2.33
N LEU A 6 -4.32 -46.37 1.17
CA LEU A 6 -3.19 -46.79 0.31
C LEU A 6 -3.50 -47.93 -0.70
N THR A 7 -3.10 -47.91 -1.97
CA THR A 7 -1.87 -47.38 -2.58
C THR A 7 -2.05 -47.11 -4.10
N ALA A 8 -1.15 -46.26 -4.63
CA ALA A 8 -1.03 -45.72 -5.99
C ALA A 8 -0.94 -46.70 -7.17
N VAL A 9 -1.26 -46.19 -8.37
CA VAL A 9 -0.54 -46.49 -9.61
C VAL A 9 -0.26 -45.17 -10.35
N LEU A 10 1.04 -44.84 -10.45
CA LEU A 10 1.63 -43.91 -11.40
C LEU A 10 1.68 -44.55 -12.79
N PHE A 11 1.56 -43.74 -13.85
CA PHE A 11 2.45 -43.87 -15.00
C PHE A 11 3.14 -42.54 -15.26
N SER A 12 4.45 -42.53 -15.08
CA SER A 12 5.39 -41.51 -15.52
C SER A 12 5.83 -41.78 -16.96
N SER A 13 6.11 -40.73 -17.71
CA SER A 13 7.26 -40.75 -18.61
C SER A 13 8.12 -39.53 -18.29
N ALA A 14 9.41 -39.77 -18.07
CA ALA A 14 10.42 -38.77 -17.85
C ALA A 14 11.67 -39.19 -18.62
N VAL A 15 12.16 -38.36 -19.55
CA VAL A 15 13.60 -38.12 -19.75
C VAL A 15 13.82 -36.64 -20.13
N LEU A 16 14.60 -36.01 -19.24
CA LEU A 16 15.30 -34.73 -19.17
C LEU A 16 15.71 -33.99 -20.47
N GLY A 17 15.49 -32.67 -20.44
CA GLY A 17 16.12 -31.61 -21.24
C GLY A 17 15.50 -30.26 -20.86
N GLY A 18 16.11 -29.57 -19.88
CA GLY A 18 15.47 -28.57 -19.03
C GLY A 18 14.81 -27.36 -19.72
N VAL A 19 13.63 -26.98 -19.22
CA VAL A 19 12.90 -25.75 -19.59
C VAL A 19 12.62 -24.91 -18.35
N LEU A 20 12.81 -23.61 -18.55
CA LEU A 20 12.87 -22.49 -17.62
C LEU A 20 11.64 -22.39 -16.71
N ARG A 21 11.91 -22.35 -15.40
CA ARG A 21 10.95 -22.17 -14.32
C ARG A 21 10.99 -20.71 -13.86
N ASN A 22 9.84 -20.06 -13.68
CA ASN A 22 9.71 -18.92 -12.78
C ASN A 22 8.96 -19.42 -11.55
N GLY A 23 9.68 -19.63 -10.45
CA GLY A 23 9.08 -20.07 -9.20
C GLY A 23 9.19 -19.01 -8.10
N HIS A 24 9.21 -19.50 -6.86
CA HIS A 24 9.33 -18.76 -5.61
C HIS A 24 10.50 -17.75 -5.60
N PHE A 25 10.62 -16.93 -4.55
CA PHE A 25 11.81 -16.11 -4.33
C PHE A 25 13.12 -16.90 -4.55
N GLU A 26 13.18 -18.18 -4.17
CA GLU A 26 14.33 -19.07 -4.39
C GLU A 26 14.51 -19.53 -5.85
N ASP A 27 13.47 -19.47 -6.68
CA ASP A 27 13.49 -19.95 -8.06
C ASP A 27 13.66 -18.80 -9.10
N SER A 28 13.33 -17.55 -8.73
CA SER A 28 13.51 -16.35 -9.58
C SER A 28 14.78 -15.56 -9.23
N LEU A 29 15.32 -15.78 -8.02
CA LEU A 29 16.58 -15.21 -7.57
C LEU A 29 17.70 -16.23 -7.77
N VAL A 30 18.60 -15.95 -8.71
CA VAL A 30 19.84 -16.72 -8.84
C VAL A 30 20.79 -16.20 -7.78
N TRP A 31 21.30 -17.06 -6.89
CA TRP A 31 22.20 -16.63 -5.82
C TRP A 31 23.39 -17.57 -5.62
N GLN A 32 24.46 -17.02 -5.06
CA GLN A 32 25.67 -17.75 -4.74
C GLN A 32 26.33 -17.13 -3.52
N GLY A 33 26.75 -18.00 -2.60
CA GLY A 33 27.30 -17.58 -1.31
C GLY A 33 26.24 -16.99 -0.38
N GLY A 34 26.55 -16.99 0.92
CA GLY A 34 25.64 -16.52 1.97
C GLY A 34 24.46 -17.44 2.25
N LYS A 35 23.52 -16.94 3.06
CA LYS A 35 22.27 -17.63 3.40
C LYS A 35 21.10 -16.68 3.21
N TRP A 36 20.37 -16.86 2.11
CA TRP A 36 19.29 -15.98 1.67
C TRP A 36 17.92 -16.50 2.10
N SER A 37 17.01 -15.61 2.48
CA SER A 37 15.63 -15.95 2.84
C SER A 37 14.70 -14.76 2.70
N VAL A 38 13.39 -14.98 2.65
CA VAL A 38 12.37 -13.91 2.70
C VAL A 38 11.46 -14.07 3.89
N ALA A 39 11.21 -12.97 4.60
CA ALA A 39 10.24 -12.92 5.69
C ALA A 39 9.72 -11.49 5.86
N GLY A 40 8.42 -11.33 6.16
CA GLY A 40 7.84 -10.02 6.50
C GLY A 40 8.00 -8.93 5.44
N GLY A 41 8.00 -9.29 4.14
CA GLY A 41 8.23 -8.34 3.05
C GLY A 41 9.69 -7.89 2.88
N SER A 42 10.63 -8.54 3.57
CA SER A 42 12.06 -8.31 3.49
C SER A 42 12.81 -9.52 2.96
N ILE A 43 13.92 -9.28 2.29
CA ILE A 43 14.96 -10.22 1.91
C ILE A 43 16.06 -10.16 2.95
N PHE A 44 16.52 -11.32 3.40
CA PHE A 44 17.62 -11.45 4.35
C PHE A 44 18.77 -12.17 3.69
N GLN A 45 19.97 -11.63 3.85
CA GLN A 45 21.21 -12.38 3.83
C GLN A 45 21.63 -12.50 5.30
N SER A 46 21.69 -13.71 5.84
CA SER A 46 21.93 -13.94 7.27
C SER A 46 23.35 -14.42 7.60
N SER A 47 24.22 -14.60 6.61
CA SER A 47 25.59 -15.08 6.79
C SER A 47 26.57 -13.91 6.83
N PRO A 48 27.16 -13.58 7.98
CA PRO A 48 28.09 -12.45 8.08
C PRO A 48 29.46 -12.71 7.45
N ASN A 49 29.69 -13.89 6.84
CA ASN A 49 30.98 -14.30 6.30
C ASN A 49 30.92 -14.48 4.77
N GLY A 50 32.02 -14.08 4.11
CA GLY A 50 32.27 -14.35 2.69
C GLY A 50 31.57 -13.39 1.75
N PHE A 51 31.66 -13.69 0.45
CA PHE A 51 31.03 -12.94 -0.62
C PHE A 51 29.73 -13.61 -1.02
N ALA A 52 28.61 -12.90 -0.88
CA ALA A 52 27.27 -13.37 -1.17
C ALA A 52 26.61 -12.47 -2.21
N ARG A 53 25.96 -13.07 -3.21
CA ARG A 53 25.33 -12.34 -4.31
C ARG A 53 24.03 -13.02 -4.69
N ALA A 54 23.03 -12.22 -5.01
CA ALA A 54 21.73 -12.67 -5.43
C ALA A 54 21.17 -11.72 -6.50
N VAL A 55 20.84 -12.24 -7.68
CA VAL A 55 20.39 -11.45 -8.84
C VAL A 55 19.10 -12.01 -9.45
N TRP A 56 18.23 -11.11 -9.89
CA TRP A 56 17.04 -11.44 -10.67
C TRP A 56 17.33 -11.24 -12.16
N PRO A 57 17.05 -12.24 -13.00
CA PRO A 57 17.03 -12.07 -14.45
C PRO A 57 15.79 -11.25 -14.86
N VAL A 58 16.00 -10.07 -15.45
CA VAL A 58 14.91 -9.09 -15.69
C VAL A 58 14.95 -8.37 -17.04
N ASN A 59 16.00 -8.51 -17.84
CA ASN A 59 16.15 -7.89 -19.18
C ASN A 59 15.65 -6.43 -19.25
N LEU A 60 16.47 -5.50 -18.74
CA LEU A 60 16.08 -4.11 -18.56
C LEU A 60 16.37 -3.24 -19.79
N PRO A 61 15.61 -2.13 -19.97
CA PRO A 61 15.96 -1.10 -20.94
C PRO A 61 17.33 -0.47 -20.62
N GLU A 62 17.82 0.35 -21.55
CA GLU A 62 19.09 1.08 -21.37
C GLU A 62 19.04 2.06 -20.18
N ASN A 63 17.87 2.70 -19.98
CA ASN A 63 17.65 3.71 -18.95
C ASN A 63 16.67 3.21 -17.90
N TYR A 64 17.10 3.18 -16.64
CA TYR A 64 16.27 2.75 -15.51
C TYR A 64 16.84 3.24 -14.19
N GLN A 65 16.09 3.05 -13.11
CA GLN A 65 16.55 3.28 -11.75
C GLN A 65 16.20 2.10 -10.85
N ILE A 66 17.08 1.76 -9.92
CA ILE A 66 16.84 0.79 -8.84
C ILE A 66 16.61 1.59 -7.56
N THR A 67 15.60 1.23 -6.79
CA THR A 67 15.37 1.73 -5.43
C THR A 67 15.29 0.57 -4.46
N ALA A 68 15.89 0.69 -3.28
CA ALA A 68 15.73 -0.27 -2.20
C ALA A 68 15.90 0.41 -0.84
N GLU A 69 15.32 -0.20 0.20
CA GLU A 69 15.69 0.08 1.58
C GLU A 69 16.58 -1.05 2.07
N VAL A 70 17.76 -0.71 2.57
CA VAL A 70 18.77 -1.68 3.00
C VAL A 70 19.22 -1.38 4.42
N LYS A 71 19.42 -2.43 5.20
CA LYS A 71 19.89 -2.37 6.58
C LYS A 71 21.01 -3.38 6.76
N LYS A 72 22.13 -2.90 7.30
CA LYS A 72 23.22 -3.77 7.74
C LYS A 72 22.84 -4.38 9.08
N LEU A 73 22.75 -5.71 9.16
CA LEU A 73 22.46 -6.40 10.41
C LEU A 73 23.74 -6.57 11.23
N ASP A 74 24.79 -7.13 10.64
CA ASP A 74 26.10 -7.38 11.29
C ASP A 74 27.27 -7.48 10.27
N GLY A 75 28.51 -7.54 10.76
CA GLY A 75 29.76 -7.72 9.98
C GLY A 75 30.57 -6.43 9.76
N PRO A 76 31.80 -6.50 9.21
CA PRO A 76 32.63 -5.31 8.93
C PRO A 76 32.13 -4.44 7.75
N GLU A 77 31.48 -5.02 6.76
CA GLU A 77 31.15 -4.37 5.47
C GLU A 77 29.62 -4.16 5.34
N GLY A 78 28.99 -4.12 4.16
CA GLY A 78 27.52 -3.99 4.10
C GLY A 78 26.88 -4.22 2.73
N PRO A 79 25.58 -3.86 2.57
CA PRO A 79 24.81 -4.19 1.39
C PRO A 79 25.24 -3.37 0.18
N MET A 80 25.30 -4.03 -0.97
CA MET A 80 25.57 -3.47 -2.28
C MET A 80 24.40 -3.75 -3.21
N ILE A 81 24.17 -2.84 -4.17
CA ILE A 81 23.16 -3.02 -5.22
C ILE A 81 23.87 -3.34 -6.52
N ALA A 82 23.59 -4.52 -7.07
CA ALA A 82 24.03 -4.90 -8.41
C ALA A 82 23.10 -4.27 -9.45
N PHE A 83 23.70 -3.55 -10.40
CA PHE A 83 23.03 -2.95 -11.55
C PHE A 83 23.78 -3.37 -12.81
N ARG A 84 23.05 -3.47 -13.93
CA ARG A 84 23.62 -3.81 -15.22
C ARG A 84 24.48 -5.08 -15.11
N ALA A 85 23.80 -6.15 -14.71
CA ALA A 85 24.40 -7.46 -14.48
C ALA A 85 24.01 -8.45 -15.57
N ASP A 86 24.89 -9.41 -15.81
CA ASP A 86 24.66 -10.57 -16.66
C ASP A 86 24.94 -11.82 -15.82
N GLY A 87 23.92 -12.22 -15.05
CA GLY A 87 24.04 -13.26 -14.05
C GLY A 87 24.93 -12.89 -12.84
N LEU A 88 25.47 -13.92 -12.19
CA LEU A 88 26.21 -13.80 -10.92
C LEU A 88 27.68 -13.42 -11.07
N GLU A 89 28.26 -13.57 -12.27
CA GLU A 89 29.70 -13.45 -12.47
C GLU A 89 30.11 -12.09 -13.05
N LYS A 90 29.17 -11.38 -13.71
CA LYS A 90 29.44 -10.11 -14.39
C LYS A 90 28.43 -9.06 -13.96
N MET A 91 28.86 -8.06 -13.19
CA MET A 91 27.98 -7.00 -12.71
C MET A 91 28.74 -5.73 -12.38
N TYR A 92 28.03 -4.61 -12.43
CA TYR A 92 28.42 -3.43 -11.70
C TYR A 92 27.71 -3.39 -10.36
N CYS A 93 28.43 -3.04 -9.30
CA CYS A 93 27.85 -2.93 -7.96
C CYS A 93 28.08 -1.55 -7.41
N LEU A 94 27.06 -0.98 -6.79
CA LEU A 94 27.25 0.12 -5.86
C LEU A 94 27.57 -0.45 -4.48
N ASN A 95 28.75 -0.14 -3.95
CA ASN A 95 29.12 -0.40 -2.55
C ASN A 95 29.18 0.91 -1.75
N PRO A 96 28.15 1.20 -0.95
CA PRO A 96 28.18 2.33 -0.03
C PRO A 96 28.73 1.99 1.36
N ALA A 97 29.22 0.75 1.58
CA ALA A 97 29.36 0.17 2.92
C ALA A 97 30.74 -0.41 3.28
N SER A 98 31.78 -0.20 2.46
CA SER A 98 33.10 -0.75 2.75
C SER A 98 33.91 0.06 3.77
N SER A 99 34.70 -0.68 4.55
CA SER A 99 35.73 -0.13 5.44
C SER A 99 37.00 0.32 4.70
N ARG A 100 37.21 -0.14 3.45
CA ARG A 100 38.46 0.08 2.69
C ARG A 100 38.24 0.76 1.34
N GLU A 101 37.15 0.48 0.65
CA GLU A 101 36.87 1.00 -0.70
C GLU A 101 35.37 1.22 -0.93
N ASN A 102 34.93 2.48 -1.01
CA ASN A 102 33.52 2.84 -1.25
C ASN A 102 33.32 3.37 -2.68
N GLY A 103 32.15 3.12 -3.27
CA GLY A 103 31.82 3.61 -4.61
C GLY A 103 31.18 2.59 -5.54
N ALA A 104 31.47 2.68 -6.85
CA ALA A 104 31.01 1.72 -7.86
C ALA A 104 32.13 0.73 -8.23
N PHE A 105 31.79 -0.54 -8.36
CA PHE A 105 32.74 -1.64 -8.61
C PHE A 105 32.33 -2.41 -9.85
N GLN A 106 33.33 -2.95 -10.56
CA GLN A 106 33.14 -3.89 -11.65
C GLN A 106 33.58 -5.28 -11.22
N PHE A 107 32.70 -6.25 -11.45
CA PHE A 107 32.96 -7.67 -11.28
C PHE A 107 32.93 -8.38 -12.64
N ILE A 108 33.92 -9.23 -12.89
CA ILE A 108 34.00 -10.14 -14.06
C ILE A 108 34.49 -11.49 -13.54
N ASP A 109 33.89 -12.57 -14.03
CA ASP A 109 34.15 -13.95 -13.58
C ASP A 109 34.12 -14.08 -12.05
N GLY A 110 33.20 -13.31 -11.43
CA GLY A 110 32.93 -13.35 -10.00
C GLY A 110 33.91 -12.61 -9.12
N ASN A 111 34.96 -12.04 -9.71
CA ASN A 111 36.03 -11.36 -9.02
C ASN A 111 35.92 -9.84 -9.21
N LYS A 112 36.25 -9.08 -8.17
CA LYS A 112 36.36 -7.62 -8.25
C LYS A 112 37.57 -7.29 -9.12
N ILE A 113 37.36 -6.73 -10.31
CA ILE A 113 38.45 -6.40 -11.23
C ILE A 113 38.83 -4.93 -11.16
N GLN A 114 37.85 -4.05 -10.90
CA GLN A 114 38.09 -2.61 -10.88
C GLN A 114 37.20 -1.91 -9.86
N ASN A 115 37.79 -0.92 -9.18
CA ASN A 115 37.04 0.12 -8.50
C ASN A 115 36.89 1.31 -9.46
N LEU A 116 35.65 1.63 -9.82
CA LEU A 116 35.33 2.64 -10.80
C LEU A 116 35.32 4.06 -10.22
N THR A 117 35.35 4.19 -8.90
CA THR A 117 35.31 5.48 -8.22
C THR A 117 36.13 5.46 -6.92
N GLN A 118 36.68 6.59 -6.47
CA GLN A 118 37.52 6.62 -5.26
C GLN A 118 37.06 7.72 -4.28
N GLY A 119 37.40 7.57 -3.00
CA GLY A 119 37.34 8.66 -2.01
C GLY A 119 36.03 8.86 -1.25
N TYR A 120 35.10 7.89 -1.26
CA TYR A 120 33.83 8.03 -0.52
C TYR A 120 33.92 7.54 0.93
N THR A 121 33.26 8.28 1.83
CA THR A 121 33.20 7.99 3.27
C THR A 121 32.13 6.93 3.57
N ARG A 122 32.35 6.15 4.63
CA ARG A 122 31.42 5.11 5.10
C ARG A 122 30.06 5.72 5.46
N VAL A 123 28.97 5.11 4.98
CA VAL A 123 27.60 5.59 5.26
C VAL A 123 26.82 4.69 6.23
N PHE A 124 27.17 3.40 6.32
CA PHE A 124 26.35 2.38 7.00
C PHE A 124 26.75 2.10 8.45
N SER A 125 25.77 2.28 9.34
CA SER A 125 25.75 1.83 10.73
C SER A 125 24.95 0.53 10.87
N ASN A 126 25.29 -0.29 11.86
CA ASN A 126 24.54 -1.51 12.14
C ASN A 126 23.12 -1.15 12.61
N GLN A 127 22.15 -1.98 12.24
CA GLN A 127 20.74 -1.89 12.64
C GLN A 127 20.01 -0.60 12.21
N GLN A 128 20.56 0.17 11.28
CA GLN A 128 19.95 1.38 10.74
C GLN A 128 19.51 1.17 9.29
N TRP A 129 18.31 1.65 8.94
CA TRP A 129 17.78 1.64 7.59
C TRP A 129 18.32 2.79 6.74
N TYR A 130 18.62 2.49 5.49
CA TYR A 130 19.03 3.47 4.49
C TYR A 130 18.25 3.25 3.20
N ARG A 131 17.88 4.35 2.53
CA ARG A 131 17.33 4.33 1.18
C ARG A 131 18.45 4.42 0.18
N VAL A 132 18.57 3.44 -0.69
CA VAL A 132 19.54 3.44 -1.78
C VAL A 132 18.80 3.56 -3.10
N LYS A 133 19.35 4.39 -3.98
CA LYS A 133 18.85 4.54 -5.35
C LYS A 133 20.03 4.52 -6.31
N VAL A 134 19.93 3.73 -7.37
CA VAL A 134 20.90 3.71 -8.49
C VAL A 134 20.16 4.17 -9.73
N VAL A 135 20.70 5.12 -10.47
CA VAL A 135 20.13 5.63 -11.73
C VAL A 135 21.10 5.30 -12.84
N CYS A 136 20.64 4.57 -13.84
CA CYS A 136 21.39 4.18 -15.04
C CYS A 136 20.83 4.95 -16.23
N ARG A 137 21.66 5.77 -16.89
CA ARG A 137 21.31 6.53 -18.10
C ARG A 137 22.38 6.33 -19.16
N GLY A 138 22.14 5.44 -20.11
CA GLY A 138 23.13 5.07 -21.13
C GLY A 138 24.42 4.57 -20.49
N ASN A 139 25.48 5.37 -20.58
CA ASN A 139 26.79 5.09 -20.01
C ASN A 139 27.08 5.83 -18.69
N GLU A 140 26.14 6.62 -18.17
CA GLU A 140 26.25 7.33 -16.89
C GLU A 140 25.47 6.61 -15.80
N TYR A 141 26.13 6.38 -14.66
CA TYR A 141 25.56 5.70 -13.50
C TYR A 141 25.74 6.55 -12.26
N GLN A 142 24.65 6.81 -11.56
CA GLN A 142 24.62 7.63 -10.36
C GLN A 142 23.99 6.86 -9.22
N SER A 143 24.45 7.12 -8.01
CA SER A 143 23.86 6.56 -6.81
C SER A 143 23.49 7.63 -5.80
N TYR A 144 22.50 7.30 -4.97
CA TYR A 144 22.00 8.16 -3.92
C TYR A 144 21.77 7.33 -2.65
N VAL A 145 22.13 7.90 -1.50
CA VAL A 145 21.84 7.33 -0.18
C VAL A 145 21.05 8.36 0.63
N ASN A 146 19.88 7.95 1.13
CA ASN A 146 18.91 8.82 1.81
C ASN A 146 18.57 10.09 1.02
N GLY A 147 18.52 9.97 -0.31
CA GLY A 147 18.20 11.06 -1.24
C GLY A 147 19.41 11.93 -1.64
N ASN A 148 20.53 11.83 -0.93
CA ASN A 148 21.74 12.58 -1.27
C ASN A 148 22.58 11.83 -2.29
N LYS A 149 23.09 12.52 -3.32
CA LYS A 149 23.99 11.91 -4.30
C LYS A 149 25.23 11.37 -3.59
N PHE A 150 25.52 10.08 -3.78
CA PHE A 150 26.62 9.40 -3.15
C PHE A 150 27.79 9.22 -4.12
N SER A 151 27.56 8.59 -5.29
CA SER A 151 28.60 8.40 -6.31
C SER A 151 28.08 8.65 -7.74
N SER A 152 29.02 8.86 -8.66
CA SER A 152 28.76 9.06 -10.10
C SER A 152 29.91 8.45 -10.88
N VAL A 153 29.61 7.73 -11.97
CA VAL A 153 30.61 7.20 -12.90
C VAL A 153 30.07 7.21 -14.31
N THR A 154 30.94 7.52 -15.27
CA THR A 154 30.68 7.35 -16.71
C THR A 154 31.57 6.23 -17.23
N ILE A 155 30.98 5.21 -17.85
CA ILE A 155 31.71 4.05 -18.40
C ILE A 155 31.63 4.10 -19.91
N GLU A 156 32.66 4.62 -20.58
CA GLU A 156 32.63 4.91 -22.03
C GLU A 156 32.10 3.77 -22.91
N ARG A 157 32.45 2.52 -22.57
CA ARG A 157 31.95 1.31 -23.24
C ARG A 157 31.52 0.30 -22.19
N PRO A 158 30.26 0.33 -21.76
CA PRO A 158 29.82 -0.57 -20.73
C PRO A 158 29.68 -1.98 -21.35
N LEU A 159 30.44 -2.94 -20.83
CA LEU A 159 30.65 -4.27 -21.44
C LEU A 159 29.65 -5.33 -20.97
N ILE A 160 28.97 -5.07 -19.85
CA ILE A 160 28.08 -6.04 -19.18
C ILE A 160 26.65 -5.80 -19.64
N ALA A 161 25.90 -6.83 -20.05
CA ALA A 161 24.51 -6.65 -20.47
C ALA A 161 23.57 -6.23 -19.33
N ASN A 162 22.39 -5.69 -19.66
CA ASN A 162 21.35 -5.31 -18.68
C ASN A 162 20.39 -6.47 -18.38
N ASN A 163 20.91 -7.69 -18.27
CA ASN A 163 20.06 -8.89 -18.18
C ASN A 163 19.59 -9.16 -16.75
N SER A 164 20.20 -8.53 -15.75
CA SER A 164 19.93 -8.78 -14.33
C SER A 164 20.19 -7.56 -13.44
N VAL A 165 19.56 -7.58 -12.26
CA VAL A 165 19.83 -6.66 -11.12
C VAL A 165 19.84 -7.46 -9.83
N GLY A 166 20.40 -6.94 -8.74
CA GLY A 166 20.45 -7.73 -7.53
C GLY A 166 20.99 -7.05 -6.29
N ILE A 167 21.21 -7.89 -5.28
CA ILE A 167 21.74 -7.55 -3.97
C ILE A 167 23.04 -8.33 -3.80
N VAL A 168 24.07 -7.66 -3.30
CA VAL A 168 25.36 -8.28 -2.99
C VAL A 168 25.76 -7.87 -1.58
N SER A 169 26.39 -8.77 -0.84
CA SER A 169 27.04 -8.46 0.43
C SER A 169 28.42 -9.11 0.48
N PHE A 170 29.35 -8.44 1.14
CA PHE A 170 30.66 -9.00 1.48
C PHE A 170 30.77 -8.94 3.00
N GLU A 171 31.23 -10.00 3.66
CA GLU A 171 31.46 -10.07 5.12
C GLU A 171 30.40 -9.32 5.95
N SER A 172 29.12 -9.51 5.62
CA SER A 172 28.03 -8.82 6.29
C SER A 172 26.70 -9.54 6.06
N SER A 173 25.89 -9.54 7.11
CA SER A 173 24.48 -9.89 7.05
C SER A 173 23.64 -8.64 6.82
N VAL A 174 22.63 -8.76 5.97
CA VAL A 174 21.85 -7.61 5.50
C VAL A 174 20.37 -7.95 5.41
N GLU A 175 19.54 -6.94 5.60
CA GLU A 175 18.11 -6.98 5.32
C GLU A 175 17.81 -5.94 4.24
N VAL A 176 17.01 -6.34 3.25
CA VAL A 176 16.62 -5.48 2.13
C VAL A 176 15.12 -5.57 1.93
N ARG A 177 14.43 -4.43 1.82
CA ARG A 177 12.99 -4.36 1.52
C ARG A 177 12.71 -3.30 0.49
N ASN A 178 11.50 -3.28 -0.05
CA ASN A 178 11.06 -2.29 -1.05
C ASN A 178 12.03 -2.19 -2.25
N PHE A 179 12.63 -3.31 -2.66
CA PHE A 179 13.48 -3.36 -3.85
C PHE A 179 12.59 -3.20 -5.08
N ALA A 180 12.92 -2.29 -5.97
CA ALA A 180 12.21 -2.11 -7.23
C ALA A 180 13.15 -1.56 -8.30
N VAL A 181 12.91 -1.96 -9.54
CA VAL A 181 13.41 -1.31 -10.74
C VAL A 181 12.29 -0.49 -11.33
N LYS A 182 12.57 0.75 -11.67
CA LYS A 182 11.64 1.71 -12.25
C LYS A 182 12.25 2.28 -13.53
N ASP A 183 11.45 2.78 -14.44
CA ASP A 183 11.94 3.64 -15.52
C ASP A 183 12.40 5.00 -14.95
N ILE A 184 12.88 5.89 -15.82
CA ILE A 184 13.41 7.18 -15.39
C ILE A 184 12.29 8.09 -14.82
N GLU A 185 11.07 7.90 -15.29
CA GLU A 185 9.86 8.62 -14.90
C GLU A 185 9.27 8.11 -13.56
N GLY A 186 9.70 6.94 -13.08
CA GLY A 186 9.28 6.36 -11.80
C GLY A 186 8.20 5.27 -11.90
N ASN A 187 7.84 4.82 -13.11
CA ASN A 187 6.96 3.67 -13.29
C ASN A 187 7.73 2.38 -13.00
N VAL A 188 7.12 1.45 -12.28
CA VAL A 188 7.77 0.19 -11.90
C VAL A 188 7.93 -0.71 -13.12
N LEU A 189 9.17 -1.10 -13.41
CA LEU A 189 9.53 -2.09 -14.44
C LEU A 189 9.64 -3.49 -13.84
N PHE A 190 10.11 -3.59 -12.59
CA PHE A 190 10.26 -4.85 -11.86
C PHE A 190 10.22 -4.62 -10.36
N TYR A 191 9.63 -5.54 -9.61
CA TYR A 191 9.78 -5.65 -8.16
C TYR A 191 9.78 -7.15 -7.80
N PRO A 192 10.59 -7.59 -6.84
CA PRO A 192 10.60 -8.98 -6.43
C PRO A 192 9.34 -9.26 -5.61
N SER A 193 8.67 -10.36 -5.92
CA SER A 193 7.57 -10.86 -5.09
C SER A 193 8.16 -11.41 -3.79
N LEU A 194 7.90 -10.73 -2.67
CA LEU A 194 8.39 -11.08 -1.33
C LEU A 194 7.29 -11.69 -0.46
N GLU A 195 6.17 -12.05 -1.07
CA GLU A 195 5.05 -12.69 -0.40
C GLU A 195 5.21 -14.22 -0.39
N LYS A 196 4.84 -14.79 0.75
CA LYS A 196 4.92 -16.22 1.08
C LYS A 196 4.01 -17.01 0.14
N GLU A 197 4.59 -18.03 -0.52
CA GLU A 197 3.96 -18.98 -1.45
C GLU A 197 3.55 -18.47 -2.86
N MET A 198 4.53 -18.23 -3.72
CA MET A 198 4.35 -18.35 -5.18
C MET A 198 4.50 -19.81 -5.66
N SER A 199 3.51 -20.65 -5.39
CA SER A 199 3.37 -21.88 -6.20
C SER A 199 2.79 -21.45 -7.55
N SER A 200 3.65 -21.39 -8.56
CA SER A 200 3.36 -21.75 -9.96
C SER A 200 1.89 -21.77 -10.39
N ILE A 201 1.51 -21.01 -11.43
CA ILE A 201 0.34 -21.37 -12.23
C ILE A 201 0.75 -22.59 -13.09
N THR A 202 0.96 -23.75 -12.47
CA THR A 202 1.27 -25.00 -13.16
C THR A 202 0.12 -25.36 -14.09
N GLY A 203 0.42 -25.57 -15.38
CA GLY A 203 -0.53 -26.09 -16.34
C GLY A 203 -1.35 -25.07 -17.12
N TRP A 204 -1.10 -23.75 -17.00
CA TRP A 204 -1.77 -22.73 -17.81
C TRP A 204 -0.80 -21.84 -18.59
N ASN A 205 -1.17 -21.55 -19.83
CA ASN A 205 -0.50 -20.65 -20.75
C ASN A 205 -1.22 -19.31 -20.79
N LEU A 206 -0.48 -18.22 -20.62
CA LEU A 206 -1.00 -16.85 -20.72
C LEU A 206 -0.68 -16.25 -22.09
N GLY A 207 -1.62 -15.51 -22.67
CA GLY A 207 -1.42 -14.73 -23.90
C GLY A 207 -2.27 -13.46 -23.93
N GLY A 208 -1.82 -12.45 -24.67
CA GLY A 208 -2.48 -11.13 -24.75
C GLY A 208 -1.85 -10.08 -23.81
N ASN A 209 -2.59 -8.99 -23.60
CA ASN A 209 -2.20 -7.81 -22.83
C ASN A 209 -2.85 -7.86 -21.43
N GLY A 210 -2.08 -8.34 -20.45
CA GLY A 210 -2.50 -8.46 -19.06
C GLY A 210 -1.54 -9.32 -18.23
N ASN A 211 -1.88 -9.53 -16.96
CA ASN A 211 -1.14 -10.36 -16.02
C ASN A 211 -2.06 -11.39 -15.34
N ALA A 212 -1.45 -12.45 -14.80
CA ALA A 212 -2.13 -13.47 -14.01
C ALA A 212 -1.29 -13.78 -12.76
N GLU A 213 -1.92 -13.89 -11.60
CA GLU A 213 -1.25 -14.18 -10.33
C GLU A 213 -2.12 -15.08 -9.43
N VAL A 214 -1.51 -15.77 -8.46
CA VAL A 214 -2.24 -16.62 -7.52
C VAL A 214 -2.42 -15.88 -6.19
N LEU A 215 -3.66 -15.76 -5.73
CA LEU A 215 -4.03 -15.05 -4.52
C LEU A 215 -4.63 -15.99 -3.46
N ARG A 216 -4.35 -15.76 -2.18
CA ARG A 216 -5.10 -16.37 -1.05
C ARG A 216 -6.43 -15.63 -0.79
N GLU A 217 -7.28 -15.60 -1.81
CA GLU A 217 -8.62 -15.00 -1.79
C GLU A 217 -9.66 -15.92 -2.46
N GLY A 218 -9.32 -17.20 -2.65
CA GLY A 218 -10.20 -18.13 -3.36
C GLY A 218 -11.46 -18.47 -2.59
N ALA A 219 -12.38 -19.16 -3.26
CA ALA A 219 -13.61 -19.61 -2.65
C ALA A 219 -13.28 -20.47 -1.43
N LYS A 220 -13.93 -20.21 -0.28
CA LYS A 220 -13.70 -20.93 0.99
C LYS A 220 -12.25 -20.81 1.50
N ASP A 221 -11.66 -19.62 1.37
CA ASP A 221 -10.29 -19.30 1.82
C ASP A 221 -9.18 -20.13 1.15
N SER A 222 -9.42 -20.57 -0.10
CA SER A 222 -8.46 -21.29 -0.93
C SER A 222 -7.49 -20.32 -1.65
N LYS A 223 -6.67 -20.88 -2.54
CA LYS A 223 -5.89 -20.11 -3.53
C LYS A 223 -6.70 -20.00 -4.82
N CYS A 224 -6.84 -18.79 -5.35
CA CYS A 224 -7.44 -18.55 -6.66
C CYS A 224 -6.44 -17.95 -7.64
N LEU A 225 -6.75 -18.04 -8.92
CA LEU A 225 -6.07 -17.35 -10.00
C LEU A 225 -6.76 -16.01 -10.27
N PHE A 226 -6.02 -14.92 -10.11
CA PHE A 226 -6.44 -13.59 -10.50
C PHE A 226 -5.87 -13.23 -11.85
N LEU A 227 -6.73 -12.77 -12.76
CA LEU A 227 -6.35 -12.26 -14.07
C LEU A 227 -6.69 -10.77 -14.12
N ASN A 228 -5.76 -9.96 -14.63
CA ASN A 228 -5.96 -8.54 -14.86
C ASN A 228 -5.58 -8.20 -16.29
N SER A 229 -6.54 -7.74 -17.09
CA SER A 229 -6.35 -7.40 -18.50
C SER A 229 -6.43 -5.90 -18.71
N GLU A 230 -5.59 -5.39 -19.61
CA GLU A 230 -5.67 -4.01 -20.09
C GLU A 230 -6.46 -3.88 -21.40
N ALA A 231 -6.63 -4.98 -22.14
CA ALA A 231 -7.37 -4.99 -23.41
C ALA A 231 -7.92 -6.38 -23.77
N GLN A 232 -7.03 -7.36 -23.93
CA GLN A 232 -7.40 -8.75 -24.20
C GLN A 232 -6.42 -9.67 -23.50
N LEU A 233 -6.93 -10.61 -22.71
CA LEU A 233 -6.13 -11.61 -22.03
C LEU A 233 -6.74 -12.99 -22.28
N ARG A 234 -5.90 -13.98 -22.52
CA ARG A 234 -6.28 -15.37 -22.67
C ARG A 234 -5.44 -16.21 -21.73
N LEU A 235 -6.13 -17.00 -20.93
CA LEU A 235 -5.55 -18.09 -20.17
C LEU A 235 -5.93 -19.41 -20.85
N SER A 236 -5.01 -20.36 -21.04
CA SER A 236 -5.35 -21.65 -21.66
C SER A 236 -4.53 -22.84 -21.16
N GLN A 237 -5.20 -23.97 -20.97
CA GLN A 237 -4.59 -25.27 -20.71
C GLN A 237 -4.64 -26.09 -21.99
N THR A 238 -3.52 -26.71 -22.37
CA THR A 238 -3.35 -27.46 -23.63
C THR A 238 -3.13 -28.95 -23.37
N SER A 239 -3.13 -29.76 -24.44
CA SER A 239 -2.88 -31.21 -24.37
C SER A 239 -3.85 -31.96 -23.45
N LEU A 240 -5.13 -31.57 -23.55
CA LEU A 240 -6.23 -32.23 -22.86
C LEU A 240 -6.68 -33.44 -23.70
N ASN A 241 -6.77 -34.60 -23.03
CA ASN A 241 -7.25 -35.83 -23.64
C ASN A 241 -8.77 -35.95 -23.46
N LEU A 242 -9.50 -36.00 -24.56
CA LEU A 242 -10.95 -36.29 -24.58
C LEU A 242 -11.19 -37.58 -25.37
N ASN A 243 -12.05 -38.43 -24.83
CA ASN A 243 -12.43 -39.71 -25.42
C ASN A 243 -13.74 -39.55 -26.19
N LYS A 244 -13.83 -40.19 -27.35
CA LYS A 244 -15.07 -40.32 -28.11
C LYS A 244 -16.19 -40.94 -27.27
N GLU A 245 -17.41 -40.46 -27.49
CA GLU A 245 -18.65 -40.97 -26.90
C GLU A 245 -18.73 -40.84 -25.37
N LYS A 246 -17.99 -39.89 -24.80
CA LYS A 246 -18.01 -39.58 -23.37
C LYS A 246 -18.61 -38.21 -23.09
N ASN A 247 -19.26 -38.09 -21.94
CA ASN A 247 -19.70 -36.82 -21.39
C ASN A 247 -18.58 -36.21 -20.56
N TYR A 248 -18.43 -34.89 -20.66
CA TYR A 248 -17.49 -34.11 -19.88
C TYR A 248 -18.22 -33.03 -19.12
N ARG A 249 -17.76 -32.76 -17.90
CA ARG A 249 -18.24 -31.69 -17.03
C ARG A 249 -17.15 -30.65 -16.84
N LEU A 250 -17.50 -29.39 -17.06
CA LEU A 250 -16.66 -28.23 -16.76
C LEU A 250 -17.29 -27.45 -15.60
N LYS A 251 -16.51 -27.25 -14.54
CA LYS A 251 -16.87 -26.42 -13.39
C LYS A 251 -15.76 -25.39 -13.13
N LEU A 252 -16.13 -24.18 -12.74
CA LEU A 252 -15.21 -23.18 -12.18
C LEU A 252 -15.95 -22.21 -11.24
N ASP A 253 -15.27 -21.77 -10.20
CA ASP A 253 -15.72 -20.66 -9.37
C ASP A 253 -15.08 -19.36 -9.87
N TYR A 254 -15.82 -18.24 -9.89
CA TYR A 254 -15.32 -16.96 -10.38
C TYR A 254 -15.92 -15.72 -9.70
N LYS A 255 -15.19 -14.61 -9.81
CA LYS A 255 -15.57 -13.23 -9.42
C LYS A 255 -15.12 -12.25 -10.52
N ALA A 256 -15.90 -11.21 -10.81
CA ALA A 256 -15.65 -10.24 -11.88
C ALA A 256 -16.14 -8.81 -11.49
N VAL A 257 -15.24 -7.80 -11.54
CA VAL A 257 -15.41 -6.34 -11.19
C VAL A 257 -16.35 -5.52 -12.10
N ASP A 258 -16.36 -4.16 -12.21
CA ASP A 258 -16.69 -3.29 -13.40
C ASP A 258 -16.06 -1.90 -13.21
N MET A 259 -14.93 -1.66 -13.87
CA MET A 259 -14.16 -0.43 -13.69
C MET A 259 -14.76 0.73 -14.48
N ALA A 260 -15.46 0.49 -15.59
CA ALA A 260 -16.00 1.54 -16.44
C ALA A 260 -17.04 2.37 -15.68
N LYS A 261 -17.80 1.74 -14.77
CA LYS A 261 -18.85 2.37 -13.95
C LYS A 261 -18.36 3.21 -12.76
N LEU A 262 -17.06 3.19 -12.42
CA LEU A 262 -16.56 3.99 -11.31
C LEU A 262 -16.59 5.50 -11.61
N PRO A 263 -16.94 6.35 -10.62
CA PRO A 263 -16.89 7.81 -10.76
C PRO A 263 -15.46 8.30 -10.99
N LYS A 264 -15.34 9.53 -11.54
CA LYS A 264 -14.03 10.15 -11.84
C LYS A 264 -13.17 10.36 -10.59
N GLU A 265 -13.82 10.73 -9.49
CA GLU A 265 -13.22 10.86 -8.17
C GLU A 265 -13.84 9.84 -7.22
N ILE A 266 -12.99 9.23 -6.41
CA ILE A 266 -13.36 8.24 -5.39
C ILE A 266 -12.88 8.77 -4.05
N PHE A 267 -13.69 8.58 -3.03
CA PHE A 267 -13.32 8.98 -1.68
C PHE A 267 -12.57 7.84 -1.01
N LEU A 268 -11.42 8.16 -0.41
CA LEU A 268 -10.71 7.28 0.49
C LEU A 268 -10.81 7.85 1.90
N PHE A 269 -10.93 6.96 2.87
CA PHE A 269 -10.88 7.28 4.28
C PHE A 269 -9.73 6.50 4.90
N VAL A 270 -8.74 7.20 5.44
CA VAL A 270 -7.70 6.58 6.26
C VAL A 270 -8.19 6.49 7.68
N TYR A 271 -8.00 5.33 8.31
CA TYR A 271 -8.43 5.07 9.66
C TYR A 271 -7.47 4.13 10.38
N TYR A 272 -7.73 3.90 11.65
CA TYR A 272 -7.03 2.94 12.49
C TYR A 272 -8.04 2.04 13.21
N LEU A 273 -7.58 0.87 13.63
CA LEU A 273 -8.33 0.00 14.53
C LEU A 273 -7.88 0.24 15.98
N TRP A 274 -8.65 -0.33 16.91
CA TRP A 274 -8.45 -0.27 18.36
C TRP A 274 -7.01 0.02 18.83
N GLN A 275 -6.83 1.01 19.71
CA GLN A 275 -5.56 1.38 20.34
C GLN A 275 -4.38 1.71 19.40
N GLY A 276 -4.55 1.61 18.07
CA GLY A 276 -3.57 2.04 17.07
C GLY A 276 -2.31 1.17 16.95
N HIS A 277 -2.34 -0.10 17.35
CA HIS A 277 -1.15 -0.95 17.29
C HIS A 277 -0.80 -1.48 15.89
N GLU A 278 -1.79 -1.56 14.99
CA GLU A 278 -1.64 -2.24 13.71
C GLU A 278 -1.17 -1.30 12.59
N GLY A 279 -1.47 0.00 12.66
CA GLY A 279 -1.16 0.97 11.60
C GLY A 279 -2.35 1.36 10.73
N PRO A 280 -2.13 2.17 9.67
CA PRO A 280 -3.18 2.69 8.81
C PRO A 280 -3.93 1.62 8.04
N ARG A 281 -5.22 1.85 7.90
CA ARG A 281 -6.11 1.16 6.98
C ARG A 281 -6.87 2.16 6.13
N TYR A 282 -7.37 1.68 4.99
CA TYR A 282 -8.16 2.45 4.05
C TYR A 282 -9.54 1.84 3.90
N ALA A 283 -10.54 2.71 3.86
CA ALA A 283 -11.86 2.42 3.34
C ALA A 283 -12.08 3.30 2.10
N TYR A 284 -12.99 2.90 1.22
CA TYR A 284 -13.33 3.65 0.04
C TYR A 284 -14.84 3.82 -0.09
N SER A 285 -15.24 4.90 -0.75
CA SER A 285 -16.63 5.17 -1.09
C SER A 285 -16.76 5.83 -2.45
N LEU A 286 -17.78 5.42 -3.21
CA LEU A 286 -18.11 5.99 -4.51
C LEU A 286 -19.05 7.19 -4.40
N ASP A 287 -19.79 7.28 -3.30
CA ASP A 287 -20.75 8.35 -3.03
C ASP A 287 -20.40 9.18 -1.80
N GLY A 288 -19.40 8.77 -1.01
CA GLY A 288 -18.97 9.45 0.20
C GLY A 288 -19.84 9.20 1.42
N LEU A 289 -20.85 8.32 1.34
CA LEU A 289 -21.75 7.96 2.44
C LEU A 289 -21.64 6.47 2.81
N HIS A 290 -21.47 5.61 1.79
CA HIS A 290 -21.35 4.17 1.97
C HIS A 290 -19.91 3.73 1.78
N TRP A 291 -19.26 3.31 2.85
CA TRP A 291 -17.83 3.02 2.91
C TRP A 291 -17.57 1.52 2.99
N LYS A 292 -16.60 1.05 2.21
CA LYS A 292 -16.18 -0.35 2.18
C LYS A 292 -14.70 -0.46 2.52
N ASN A 293 -14.31 -1.52 3.23
CA ASN A 293 -12.90 -1.77 3.52
C ASN A 293 -12.10 -1.94 2.22
N LEU A 294 -10.93 -1.32 2.14
CA LEU A 294 -9.96 -1.50 1.06
C LEU A 294 -8.88 -2.53 1.42
N ASN A 295 -8.37 -2.48 2.66
CA ASN A 295 -7.36 -3.43 3.15
C ASN A 295 -7.76 -3.95 4.55
N PRO A 296 -8.81 -4.79 4.63
CA PRO A 296 -9.36 -5.24 5.91
C PRO A 296 -8.41 -6.17 6.69
N LYS A 297 -7.48 -6.85 6.01
CA LYS A 297 -6.59 -7.85 6.62
C LYS A 297 -5.30 -7.20 7.13
N GLU A 298 -4.54 -6.55 6.24
CA GLU A 298 -3.23 -6.00 6.59
C GLU A 298 -3.21 -4.45 6.59
N PRO A 299 -2.53 -3.82 7.56
CA PRO A 299 -2.27 -2.38 7.56
C PRO A 299 -1.35 -1.99 6.38
N VAL A 300 -1.38 -0.72 5.98
CA VAL A 300 -0.54 -0.21 4.87
C VAL A 300 0.95 -0.23 5.26
N PHE A 301 1.25 0.09 6.51
CA PHE A 301 2.56 -0.04 7.14
C PHE A 301 2.40 -0.19 8.65
N GLN A 302 3.41 -0.71 9.34
CA GLN A 302 3.42 -0.75 10.81
C GLN A 302 4.03 0.54 11.36
N PRO A 303 3.46 1.14 12.43
CA PRO A 303 4.08 2.28 13.10
C PRO A 303 5.45 1.91 13.69
N ASP A 304 6.49 2.70 13.41
CA ASP A 304 7.86 2.44 13.85
C ASP A 304 8.52 3.59 14.63
N VAL A 305 7.81 4.71 14.79
CA VAL A 305 8.23 5.91 15.54
C VAL A 305 7.40 6.17 16.80
N GLY A 306 8.01 6.81 17.78
CA GLY A 306 7.44 7.01 19.13
C GLY A 306 7.76 5.84 20.06
N GLU A 307 7.77 6.09 21.38
CA GLU A 307 8.09 5.05 22.37
C GLU A 307 7.03 3.93 22.37
N GLU A 308 5.76 4.30 22.23
CA GLU A 308 4.63 3.36 22.18
C GLU A 308 4.36 2.82 20.77
N LYS A 309 4.93 3.43 19.73
CA LYS A 309 4.72 3.08 18.31
C LYS A 309 3.25 2.92 17.96
N ARG A 310 2.42 3.91 18.31
CA ARG A 310 1.00 3.90 17.95
C ARG A 310 0.74 4.64 16.65
N PHE A 311 -0.35 4.24 15.99
CA PHE A 311 -0.95 4.93 14.87
C PHE A 311 -2.41 5.25 15.22
N MET A 312 -2.65 6.48 15.67
CA MET A 312 -4.00 6.95 16.03
C MET A 312 -4.28 8.29 15.35
N ASP A 313 -5.55 8.56 15.07
CA ASP A 313 -6.04 9.85 14.62
C ASP A 313 -5.35 10.38 13.34
N PRO A 314 -5.31 9.60 12.25
CA PRO A 314 -4.55 9.99 11.08
C PRO A 314 -5.22 11.12 10.28
N SER A 315 -4.41 12.13 9.94
CA SER A 315 -4.76 13.15 8.96
C SER A 315 -3.95 12.98 7.68
N LEU A 316 -4.64 12.84 6.55
CA LEU A 316 -4.10 12.62 5.23
C LEU A 316 -4.59 13.70 4.27
N ILE A 317 -3.65 14.41 3.64
CA ILE A 317 -3.94 15.36 2.57
C ILE A 317 -3.19 15.01 1.29
N LYS A 318 -3.67 15.52 0.17
CA LYS A 318 -2.89 15.63 -1.06
C LYS A 318 -2.38 17.06 -1.19
N GLY A 319 -1.06 17.25 -1.20
CA GLY A 319 -0.42 18.55 -1.35
C GLY A 319 -0.47 19.09 -2.80
N PRO A 320 -0.23 20.39 -3.01
CA PRO A 320 -0.03 21.00 -4.34
C PRO A 320 1.15 20.41 -5.11
N ASP A 321 2.10 19.78 -4.42
CA ASP A 321 3.23 19.03 -5.01
C ASP A 321 2.80 17.70 -5.66
N GLY A 322 1.51 17.36 -5.55
CA GLY A 322 0.93 16.13 -6.08
C GLY A 322 1.12 14.91 -5.19
N ARG A 323 1.81 15.06 -4.05
CA ARG A 323 2.11 14.00 -3.09
C ARG A 323 1.04 13.93 -2.01
N PHE A 324 1.06 12.85 -1.26
CA PHE A 324 0.23 12.65 -0.08
C PHE A 324 1.09 12.81 1.17
N HIS A 325 0.57 13.52 2.16
CA HIS A 325 1.23 13.73 3.45
C HIS A 325 0.30 13.27 4.56
N MET A 326 0.83 12.48 5.49
CA MET A 326 0.08 11.95 6.61
C MET A 326 0.76 12.30 7.92
N VAL A 327 -0.02 12.76 8.90
CA VAL A 327 0.39 12.88 10.30
C VAL A 327 -0.53 12.05 11.20
N TRP A 328 -0.03 11.61 12.34
CA TRP A 328 -0.80 10.82 13.31
C TRP A 328 -0.24 10.94 14.73
N THR A 329 -1.07 10.61 15.72
CA THR A 329 -0.71 10.50 17.13
C THR A 329 0.12 9.23 17.37
N ILE A 330 1.27 9.36 18.04
CA ILE A 330 2.22 8.24 18.25
C ILE A 330 2.19 7.59 19.63
N GLY A 331 1.47 8.19 20.59
CA GLY A 331 1.36 7.72 21.97
C GLY A 331 0.47 8.60 22.83
N TRP A 332 0.15 8.14 24.04
CA TRP A 332 -0.72 8.87 24.97
C TRP A 332 0.02 10.02 25.65
N ASP A 333 1.25 9.77 26.09
CA ASP A 333 2.04 10.69 26.91
C ASP A 333 3.32 11.15 26.19
N GLN A 334 3.16 11.70 24.99
CA GLN A 334 4.26 12.10 24.10
C GLN A 334 4.17 13.58 23.73
N ASP A 335 5.32 14.24 23.54
CA ASP A 335 5.44 15.64 23.10
C ASP A 335 5.61 15.79 21.57
N SER A 336 5.37 14.69 20.87
CA SER A 336 5.71 14.50 19.48
C SER A 336 4.53 13.89 18.72
N ILE A 337 4.45 14.16 17.42
CA ILE A 337 3.56 13.50 16.46
C ILE A 337 4.41 12.82 15.40
N ALA A 338 3.83 12.03 14.51
CA ALA A 338 4.57 11.50 13.37
C ALA A 338 4.14 12.07 12.04
N ILE A 339 5.01 11.95 11.04
CA ILE A 339 4.76 12.30 9.66
C ILE A 339 5.36 11.28 8.68
N ALA A 340 4.66 11.03 7.59
CA ALA A 340 5.17 10.32 6.42
C ALA A 340 4.55 10.85 5.13
N HIS A 341 5.15 10.51 3.99
CA HIS A 341 4.75 10.99 2.67
C HIS A 341 4.66 9.85 1.66
N SER A 342 3.76 9.96 0.68
CA SER A 342 3.59 8.96 -0.37
C SER A 342 3.22 9.58 -1.71
N ASP A 343 3.64 8.99 -2.81
CA ASP A 343 3.23 9.41 -4.16
C ASP A 343 2.01 8.60 -4.66
N ASN A 344 1.72 7.47 -4.01
CA ASN A 344 0.82 6.44 -4.51
C ASN A 344 -0.10 5.80 -3.45
N LEU A 345 -0.02 6.25 -2.19
CA LEU A 345 -0.77 5.79 -1.02
C LEU A 345 -0.43 4.39 -0.51
N TYR A 346 0.47 3.64 -1.15
CA TYR A 346 0.90 2.31 -0.68
C TYR A 346 2.39 2.23 -0.36
N GLU A 347 3.25 2.99 -1.05
CA GLU A 347 4.66 3.17 -0.69
C GLU A 347 4.80 4.46 0.12
N TRP A 348 5.21 4.33 1.38
CA TRP A 348 5.35 5.46 2.29
C TRP A 348 6.82 5.80 2.58
N SER A 349 7.09 7.07 2.91
CA SER A 349 8.40 7.51 3.37
C SER A 349 8.75 6.86 4.72
N LEU A 350 10.03 6.93 5.11
CA LEU A 350 10.39 6.64 6.50
C LEU A 350 9.54 7.55 7.40
N GLN A 351 9.00 6.97 8.46
CA GLN A 351 8.22 7.72 9.42
C GLN A 351 9.19 8.59 10.21
N LYS A 352 8.78 9.82 10.51
CA LYS A 352 9.57 10.75 11.31
C LYS A 352 8.73 11.20 12.49
N ALA A 353 9.29 11.11 13.69
CA ALA A 353 8.74 11.82 14.83
C ALA A 353 9.05 13.33 14.67
N LEU A 354 8.03 14.16 14.79
CA LEU A 354 8.12 15.61 14.84
C LEU A 354 7.94 16.04 16.31
N PRO A 355 9.00 16.53 16.98
CA PRO A 355 8.98 16.94 18.38
C PRO A 355 8.33 18.32 18.55
N VAL A 356 7.07 18.42 18.14
CA VAL A 356 6.33 19.67 17.99
C VAL A 356 6.17 20.43 19.31
N MET A 357 6.18 19.74 20.45
CA MET A 357 6.06 20.36 21.78
C MET A 357 7.26 20.13 22.70
N ALA A 358 8.33 19.44 22.27
CA ALA A 358 9.48 19.10 23.13
C ALA A 358 10.21 20.30 23.75
N HIS A 359 10.05 21.49 23.18
CA HIS A 359 10.62 22.75 23.70
C HIS A 359 9.77 23.39 24.82
N LYS A 360 8.57 22.88 25.09
CA LYS A 360 7.66 23.35 26.14
C LYS A 360 7.80 22.47 27.38
N LYS A 361 7.71 23.07 28.56
CA LYS A 361 7.66 22.32 29.83
C LYS A 361 6.24 21.87 30.12
N ASN A 362 6.11 20.81 30.93
CA ASN A 362 4.83 20.31 31.44
C ASN A 362 3.84 19.85 30.34
N VAL A 363 4.35 19.47 29.16
CA VAL A 363 3.55 18.88 28.09
C VAL A 363 3.07 17.51 28.54
N GLN A 364 1.78 17.25 28.35
CA GLN A 364 1.19 15.96 28.67
C GLN A 364 0.90 15.12 27.43
N ASN A 365 0.67 15.75 26.27
CA ASN A 365 0.39 15.05 25.01
C ASN A 365 0.53 15.94 23.76
N CYS A 366 0.60 15.29 22.59
CA CYS A 366 0.24 15.83 21.29
C CYS A 366 -0.72 14.85 20.59
N TRP A 367 -2.01 15.17 20.55
CA TRP A 367 -3.07 14.29 20.02
C TRP A 367 -3.81 14.92 18.85
N ASN A 368 -4.44 14.06 18.04
CA ASN A 368 -5.29 14.44 16.91
C ASN A 368 -4.62 15.44 15.96
N PRO A 369 -3.41 15.15 15.45
CA PRO A 369 -2.77 16.04 14.52
C PRO A 369 -3.52 16.05 13.19
N GLU A 370 -3.56 17.24 12.58
CA GLU A 370 -4.12 17.48 11.28
C GLU A 370 -3.16 18.28 10.41
N ILE A 371 -3.27 18.11 9.09
CA ILE A 371 -2.56 18.92 8.10
C ILE A 371 -3.58 19.64 7.22
N PHE A 372 -3.36 20.93 7.00
CA PHE A 372 -4.11 21.73 6.05
C PHE A 372 -3.13 22.52 5.19
N TYR A 373 -3.28 22.47 3.86
CA TYR A 373 -2.53 23.35 2.96
C TYR A 373 -3.34 24.62 2.71
N ASP A 374 -2.78 25.74 3.12
CA ASP A 374 -3.36 27.06 2.88
C ASP A 374 -2.81 27.65 1.58
N GLU A 375 -3.68 27.76 0.57
CA GLU A 375 -3.31 28.30 -0.74
C GLU A 375 -2.92 29.79 -0.67
N ASN A 376 -3.48 30.55 0.27
CA ASN A 376 -3.25 31.99 0.41
C ASN A 376 -1.82 32.31 0.85
N SER A 377 -1.32 31.61 1.87
CA SER A 377 0.06 31.76 2.37
C SER A 377 1.06 30.84 1.67
N GLY A 378 0.58 29.82 0.96
CA GLY A 378 1.41 28.79 0.34
C GLY A 378 2.12 27.90 1.36
N GLN A 379 1.49 27.66 2.51
CA GLN A 379 2.06 26.91 3.64
C GLN A 379 1.19 25.74 4.05
N TYR A 380 1.82 24.67 4.53
CA TYR A 380 1.15 23.65 5.30
C TYR A 380 1.07 24.09 6.76
N TYR A 381 -0.14 24.08 7.31
CA TYR A 381 -0.42 24.15 8.73
C TYR A 381 -0.53 22.74 9.28
N ILE A 382 0.31 22.39 10.24
CA ILE A 382 0.19 21.15 11.02
C ILE A 382 -0.25 21.56 12.41
N TYR A 383 -1.42 21.09 12.86
CA TYR A 383 -2.03 21.51 14.11
C TYR A 383 -2.56 20.33 14.91
N TRP A 384 -2.57 20.43 16.24
CA TRP A 384 -2.87 19.32 17.15
C TRP A 384 -3.40 19.84 18.49
N ALA A 385 -3.96 18.96 19.30
CA ALA A 385 -4.38 19.26 20.66
C ALA A 385 -3.30 18.86 21.69
N SER A 386 -2.95 19.76 22.60
CA SER A 386 -2.02 19.49 23.70
C SER A 386 -2.54 20.05 25.02
N SER A 387 -2.31 19.30 26.10
CA SER A 387 -2.44 19.80 27.46
C SER A 387 -1.09 20.18 28.04
N LEU A 388 -1.04 21.34 28.69
CA LEU A 388 0.12 21.81 29.46
C LEU A 388 -0.28 21.87 30.95
N LYS A 389 0.29 21.00 31.78
CA LYS A 389 -0.08 20.91 33.19
C LYS A 389 0.13 22.26 33.88
N GLY A 390 -0.91 22.74 34.57
CA GLY A 390 -0.92 24.03 35.26
C GLY A 390 -1.24 25.25 34.39
N SER A 391 -1.51 25.06 33.09
CA SER A 391 -1.94 26.14 32.19
C SER A 391 -3.47 26.25 32.13
N PHE A 392 -3.96 27.42 31.72
CA PHE A 392 -5.39 27.73 31.50
C PHE A 392 -6.28 27.42 32.74
N PRO A 393 -6.08 28.13 33.87
CA PRO A 393 -6.73 27.80 35.16
C PRO A 393 -8.25 27.84 35.13
N LYS A 394 -8.86 28.66 34.25
CA LYS A 394 -10.32 28.75 34.09
C LYS A 394 -10.97 27.42 33.72
N THR A 395 -10.26 26.55 32.99
CA THR A 395 -10.78 25.27 32.48
C THR A 395 -10.10 24.04 33.09
N ALA A 396 -9.27 24.22 34.13
CA ALA A 396 -8.42 23.15 34.67
C ALA A 396 -9.19 21.96 35.28
N ASN A 397 -10.42 22.18 35.75
CA ASN A 397 -11.24 21.16 36.40
C ASN A 397 -12.45 20.73 35.54
N THR A 398 -12.33 20.85 34.22
CA THR A 398 -13.41 20.52 33.29
C THR A 398 -13.40 19.05 32.86
N THR A 399 -12.35 18.29 33.14
CA THR A 399 -12.18 16.88 32.74
C THR A 399 -11.70 16.03 33.92
N PRO A 400 -12.06 14.73 33.97
CA PRO A 400 -11.70 13.85 35.08
C PRO A 400 -10.21 13.46 35.11
N ASP A 401 -9.54 13.43 33.96
CA ASP A 401 -8.13 13.08 33.81
C ASP A 401 -7.17 14.28 33.96
N GLY A 402 -7.73 15.48 34.20
CA GLY A 402 -6.98 16.72 34.33
C GLY A 402 -6.39 17.23 33.00
N ARG A 403 -6.78 16.67 31.86
CA ARG A 403 -6.35 17.15 30.54
C ARG A 403 -7.11 18.41 30.16
N ASN A 404 -6.37 19.47 29.88
CA ASN A 404 -6.88 20.79 29.55
C ASN A 404 -6.30 21.23 28.21
N HIS A 405 -6.91 20.74 27.13
CA HIS A 405 -6.39 20.85 25.78
C HIS A 405 -6.60 22.24 25.19
N ARG A 406 -5.60 22.68 24.41
CA ARG A 406 -5.70 23.76 23.43
C ARG A 406 -5.14 23.32 22.10
N ILE A 407 -5.53 24.03 21.04
CA ILE A 407 -5.02 23.75 19.70
C ILE A 407 -3.73 24.53 19.50
N TYR A 408 -2.67 23.84 19.12
CA TYR A 408 -1.37 24.38 18.75
C TYR A 408 -1.09 24.09 17.29
N TYR A 409 -0.18 24.85 16.68
CA TYR A 409 0.22 24.63 15.30
C TYR A 409 1.69 24.96 15.05
N THR A 410 2.21 24.39 13.98
CA THR A 410 3.45 24.79 13.29
C THR A 410 3.14 24.93 11.80
N THR A 411 3.99 25.65 11.09
CA THR A 411 3.91 25.79 9.63
C THR A 411 5.18 25.29 8.95
N THR A 412 5.02 24.78 7.73
CA THR A 412 6.12 24.38 6.87
C THR A 412 5.75 24.59 5.41
N LYS A 413 6.76 24.75 4.54
CA LYS A 413 6.57 24.77 3.08
C LYS A 413 7.06 23.47 2.42
N ASP A 414 7.90 22.71 3.10
CA ASP A 414 8.72 21.65 2.51
C ASP A 414 8.80 20.37 3.35
N PHE A 415 8.21 20.36 4.55
CA PHE A 415 8.32 19.28 5.54
C PHE A 415 9.76 18.98 6.01
N ILE A 416 10.67 19.93 5.80
CA ILE A 416 12.06 19.91 6.25
C ILE A 416 12.24 20.98 7.34
N THR A 417 11.79 22.20 7.07
CA THR A 417 11.88 23.34 7.99
C THR A 417 10.51 23.63 8.58
N TYR A 418 10.44 23.74 9.91
CA TYR A 418 9.21 23.99 10.65
C TYR A 418 9.34 25.27 11.46
N SER A 419 8.28 26.07 11.50
CA SER A 419 8.22 27.24 12.39
C SER A 419 8.04 26.80 13.85
N PRO A 420 8.47 27.61 14.83
CA PRO A 420 8.20 27.31 16.25
C PRO A 420 6.70 27.13 16.52
N ALA A 421 6.33 26.18 17.38
CA ALA A 421 4.93 25.93 17.69
C ALA A 421 4.28 27.13 18.40
N LYS A 422 3.07 27.48 17.97
CA LYS A 422 2.26 28.56 18.53
C LYS A 422 0.90 28.05 18.97
N LEU A 423 0.29 28.77 19.92
CA LEU A 423 -1.11 28.57 20.27
C LEU A 423 -1.97 29.04 19.08
N MET A 424 -2.84 28.17 18.57
CA MET A 424 -3.79 28.46 17.49
C MET A 424 -5.12 28.96 18.04
N PHE A 425 -5.61 28.31 19.09
CA PHE A 425 -6.95 28.56 19.61
C PHE A 425 -7.03 28.35 21.12
N ASP A 426 -7.53 29.38 21.81
CA ASP A 426 -7.95 29.38 23.21
C ASP A 426 -9.10 30.38 23.39
N ASN A 427 -10.32 29.87 23.52
CA ASN A 427 -11.51 30.66 23.83
C ASN A 427 -12.09 30.26 25.18
N ASP A 428 -11.22 30.16 26.21
CA ASP A 428 -11.59 29.73 27.56
C ASP A 428 -12.38 28.39 27.58
N THR A 429 -12.13 27.52 26.59
CA THR A 429 -12.82 26.24 26.41
C THR A 429 -11.81 25.12 26.18
N ASN A 430 -12.00 23.99 26.85
CA ASN A 430 -11.20 22.79 26.64
C ASN A 430 -11.65 22.10 25.35
N VAL A 431 -10.81 22.11 24.31
CA VAL A 431 -11.16 21.59 22.98
C VAL A 431 -10.11 20.64 22.42
N ILE A 432 -10.57 19.66 21.64
CA ILE A 432 -9.74 18.63 21.00
C ILE A 432 -10.31 18.27 19.62
N THR A 433 -9.61 17.38 18.89
CA THR A 433 -9.96 16.88 17.55
C THR A 433 -10.27 18.01 16.56
N PRO A 434 -9.34 18.97 16.35
CA PRO A 434 -9.58 20.10 15.46
C PRO A 434 -9.66 19.62 14.01
N LYS A 435 -10.51 20.23 13.17
CA LYS A 435 -10.53 20.01 11.71
C LYS A 435 -10.84 21.31 10.98
N ILE A 436 -9.88 21.79 10.19
CA ILE A 436 -10.02 23.01 9.39
C ILE A 436 -10.38 22.65 7.95
N VAL A 437 -11.36 23.36 7.40
CA VAL A 437 -11.70 23.37 5.98
C VAL A 437 -11.88 24.80 5.50
N GLN A 438 -11.75 25.02 4.19
CA GLN A 438 -11.97 26.33 3.59
C GLN A 438 -13.24 26.35 2.73
N THR A 439 -14.03 27.40 2.90
CA THR A 439 -15.22 27.67 2.09
C THR A 439 -14.83 28.18 0.69
N ARG A 440 -15.78 28.17 -0.25
CA ARG A 440 -15.53 28.72 -1.60
C ARG A 440 -15.28 30.22 -1.59
N SER A 441 -15.78 30.94 -0.58
CA SER A 441 -15.53 32.38 -0.39
C SER A 441 -14.19 32.68 0.28
N GLY A 442 -13.37 31.66 0.60
CA GLY A 442 -12.06 31.85 1.22
C GLY A 442 -12.07 31.84 2.76
N LYS A 443 -13.24 31.87 3.40
CA LYS A 443 -13.36 31.76 4.88
C LYS A 443 -12.91 30.39 5.37
N TYR A 444 -12.25 30.35 6.52
CA TYR A 444 -11.86 29.14 7.23
C TYR A 444 -12.95 28.72 8.20
N VAL A 445 -13.16 27.41 8.33
CA VAL A 445 -14.10 26.81 9.27
C VAL A 445 -13.35 25.76 10.07
N MET A 446 -13.33 25.86 11.39
CA MET A 446 -12.76 24.85 12.27
C MET A 446 -13.88 24.13 13.00
N PHE A 447 -13.90 22.80 12.89
CA PHE A 447 -14.69 21.92 13.75
C PHE A 447 -13.81 21.43 14.89
N VAL A 448 -14.37 21.36 16.11
CA VAL A 448 -13.67 20.88 17.31
C VAL A 448 -14.65 20.11 18.19
N LYS A 449 -14.14 19.17 18.97
CA LYS A 449 -14.86 18.61 20.11
C LYS A 449 -14.69 19.53 21.31
N ASN A 450 -15.79 19.90 21.97
CA ASN A 450 -15.73 20.44 23.32
C ASN A 450 -15.53 19.29 24.31
N GLU A 451 -14.36 19.24 24.94
CA GLU A 451 -13.95 18.11 25.78
C GLU A 451 -14.46 18.22 27.22
N SER A 452 -15.22 19.28 27.54
CA SER A 452 -15.67 19.54 28.91
C SER A 452 -16.66 18.48 29.39
N ARG A 453 -16.41 17.94 30.59
CA ARG A 453 -17.28 17.03 31.35
C ARG A 453 -18.22 17.78 32.29
N TRP A 454 -17.80 18.96 32.77
CA TRP A 454 -18.56 19.79 33.70
C TRP A 454 -18.57 21.26 33.25
N PRO A 455 -19.71 21.81 32.80
CA PRO A 455 -20.92 21.06 32.39
C PRO A 455 -20.61 20.05 31.26
N GLU A 456 -21.48 19.05 31.09
CA GLU A 456 -21.27 18.02 30.07
C GLU A 456 -21.48 18.63 28.68
N GLU A 457 -20.42 18.62 27.88
CA GLU A 457 -20.44 19.12 26.51
C GLU A 457 -20.15 17.98 25.53
N LYS A 458 -18.94 17.39 25.55
CA LYS A 458 -18.56 16.18 24.77
C LYS A 458 -19.15 16.09 23.33
N ASN A 459 -19.31 17.25 22.69
CA ASN A 459 -20.02 17.44 21.44
C ASN A 459 -19.14 18.15 20.41
N ILE A 460 -19.47 18.01 19.13
CA ILE A 460 -18.79 18.72 18.05
C ILE A 460 -19.42 20.10 17.85
N ARG A 461 -18.57 21.13 17.82
CA ARG A 461 -18.93 22.53 17.55
C ARG A 461 -18.07 23.07 16.42
N MET A 462 -18.46 24.21 15.87
CA MET A 462 -17.71 24.88 14.82
C MET A 462 -17.49 26.36 15.09
N MET A 463 -16.53 26.94 14.37
CA MET A 463 -16.28 28.37 14.32
C MET A 463 -15.83 28.76 12.91
N VAL A 464 -16.00 30.04 12.56
CA VAL A 464 -15.63 30.59 11.25
C VAL A 464 -14.69 31.77 11.44
N SER A 465 -13.66 31.86 10.60
CA SER A 465 -12.73 32.98 10.57
C SER A 465 -12.36 33.39 9.15
N ASP A 466 -11.93 34.65 8.99
CA ASP A 466 -11.30 35.18 7.80
C ASP A 466 -9.76 34.98 7.81
N ASP A 467 -9.19 34.56 8.93
CA ASP A 467 -7.75 34.34 9.14
C ASP A 467 -7.52 32.99 9.84
N ILE A 468 -6.69 32.12 9.24
CA ILE A 468 -6.37 30.80 9.79
C ILE A 468 -5.56 30.87 11.09
N GLU A 469 -4.85 31.98 11.33
CA GLU A 469 -4.05 32.19 12.53
C GLU A 469 -4.83 32.89 13.66
N ASN A 470 -6.04 33.38 13.39
CA ASN A 470 -6.85 34.10 14.37
C ASN A 470 -8.31 33.64 14.41
N TRP A 471 -8.78 33.16 15.57
CA TRP A 471 -10.07 32.51 15.75
C TRP A 471 -10.89 33.16 16.87
N ASP A 472 -11.28 34.42 16.66
CA ASP A 472 -11.98 35.25 17.66
C ASP A 472 -13.50 34.99 17.75
N SER A 473 -14.06 34.24 16.81
CA SER A 473 -15.49 33.91 16.80
C SER A 473 -15.85 32.94 17.93
N PRO A 474 -17.02 33.11 18.59
CA PRO A 474 -17.48 32.13 19.56
C PRO A 474 -17.72 30.76 18.92
N LEU A 475 -17.61 29.71 19.73
CA LEU A 475 -18.05 28.38 19.32
C LEU A 475 -19.55 28.39 19.04
N SER A 476 -19.96 27.71 17.98
CA SER A 476 -21.37 27.49 17.67
C SER A 476 -22.06 26.64 18.75
N GLU A 477 -23.38 26.54 18.64
CA GLU A 477 -24.13 25.42 19.21
C GLU A 477 -23.62 24.08 18.62
N PRO A 478 -23.86 22.95 19.30
CA PRO A 478 -23.51 21.62 18.81
C PRO A 478 -24.08 21.34 17.42
N ILE A 479 -23.29 20.67 16.56
CA ILE A 479 -23.73 20.32 15.19
C ILE A 479 -24.56 19.03 15.13
N HIS A 480 -24.77 18.38 16.28
CA HIS A 480 -25.55 17.17 16.44
C HIS A 480 -26.26 17.18 17.81
N ASP A 481 -27.20 16.26 18.02
CA ASP A 481 -27.90 16.12 19.31
C ASP A 481 -26.94 15.79 20.47
N ASN A 482 -27.23 16.33 21.66
CA ASN A 482 -26.39 16.17 22.85
C ASN A 482 -26.62 14.84 23.61
N GLY A 483 -27.50 13.96 23.12
CA GLY A 483 -27.80 12.66 23.74
C GLY A 483 -26.69 11.62 23.65
N PHE A 484 -25.57 11.92 22.97
CA PHE A 484 -24.39 11.08 22.89
C PHE A 484 -23.11 11.91 22.78
N TRP A 485 -21.98 11.30 23.16
CA TRP A 485 -20.67 11.91 23.03
C TRP A 485 -20.09 11.61 21.65
N ALA A 486 -19.46 12.62 21.05
CA ALA A 486 -18.88 12.53 19.72
C ALA A 486 -17.46 13.09 19.68
N GLU A 487 -16.63 12.57 18.78
CA GLU A 487 -15.28 13.05 18.53
C GLU A 487 -14.83 12.84 17.09
N GLY A 488 -13.66 13.39 16.74
CA GLY A 488 -13.00 13.10 15.47
C GLY A 488 -13.73 13.60 14.22
N PRO A 489 -14.10 14.90 14.16
CA PRO A 489 -14.82 15.43 13.01
C PRO A 489 -14.00 15.25 11.73
N SER A 490 -14.54 14.49 10.78
CA SER A 490 -14.01 14.32 9.44
C SER A 490 -14.96 14.95 8.45
N VAL A 491 -14.47 15.90 7.65
CA VAL A 491 -15.33 16.74 6.81
C VAL A 491 -15.25 16.32 5.35
N LEU A 492 -16.42 16.13 4.74
CA LEU A 492 -16.59 15.86 3.33
C LEU A 492 -17.52 16.92 2.71
N LYS A 493 -17.09 17.55 1.61
CA LYS A 493 -17.97 18.41 0.82
C LYS A 493 -18.46 17.68 -0.42
N LYS A 494 -19.77 17.60 -0.64
CA LYS A 494 -20.38 16.94 -1.80
C LYS A 494 -21.66 17.67 -2.21
N ARG A 495 -21.81 17.92 -3.52
CA ARG A 495 -23.01 18.55 -4.11
C ARG A 495 -23.45 19.85 -3.40
N GLY A 496 -22.48 20.67 -3.01
CA GLY A 496 -22.74 21.95 -2.35
C GLY A 496 -22.95 21.88 -0.84
N CYS A 497 -23.08 20.69 -0.25
CA CYS A 497 -23.28 20.51 1.19
C CYS A 497 -22.05 19.92 1.87
N TRP A 498 -21.91 20.25 3.14
CA TRP A 498 -20.92 19.75 4.08
C TRP A 498 -21.50 18.56 4.84
N TYR A 499 -20.73 17.51 4.95
CA TYR A 499 -21.00 16.33 5.75
C TYR A 499 -19.87 16.21 6.76
N VAL A 500 -20.19 16.19 8.05
CA VAL A 500 -19.24 16.06 9.15
C VAL A 500 -19.48 14.71 9.80
N PHE A 501 -18.59 13.77 9.55
CA PHE A 501 -18.58 12.45 10.18
C PHE A 501 -17.91 12.56 11.54
N TYR A 502 -18.43 11.84 12.53
CA TYR A 502 -17.87 11.81 13.87
C TYR A 502 -18.07 10.44 14.51
N GLU A 503 -17.16 10.08 15.41
CA GLU A 503 -17.22 8.84 16.16
C GLU A 503 -18.09 9.03 17.41
N LYS A 504 -19.18 8.26 17.51
CA LYS A 504 -19.96 8.06 18.75
C LYS A 504 -19.21 7.04 19.61
N TYR A 505 -18.06 7.43 20.15
CA TYR A 505 -17.03 6.52 20.69
C TYR A 505 -17.51 5.62 21.82
N MET A 506 -18.43 6.09 22.66
CA MET A 506 -19.06 5.27 23.72
C MET A 506 -19.90 4.11 23.18
N ALA A 507 -20.44 4.26 21.97
CA ALA A 507 -21.23 3.25 21.28
C ALA A 507 -20.42 2.47 20.23
N SER A 508 -19.15 2.83 19.99
CA SER A 508 -18.32 2.30 18.90
C SER A 508 -19.03 2.35 17.53
N LYS A 509 -19.69 3.48 17.25
CA LYS A 509 -20.43 3.74 16.00
C LYS A 509 -19.97 5.06 15.39
N PHE A 510 -20.20 5.22 14.10
CA PHE A 510 -20.08 6.52 13.44
C PHE A 510 -21.46 7.18 13.31
N GLY A 511 -21.48 8.51 13.34
CA GLY A 511 -22.58 9.35 12.91
C GLY A 511 -22.12 10.38 11.90
N ALA A 512 -23.07 11.09 11.30
CA ALA A 512 -22.76 12.22 10.44
C ALA A 512 -23.84 13.29 10.54
N ALA A 513 -23.41 14.54 10.48
CA ALA A 513 -24.29 15.70 10.36
C ALA A 513 -24.07 16.39 9.01
N LYS A 514 -25.14 16.91 8.42
CA LYS A 514 -25.13 17.55 7.10
C LYS A 514 -25.59 19.01 7.21
N SER A 515 -24.88 19.91 6.53
CA SER A 515 -25.32 21.29 6.36
C SER A 515 -24.92 21.85 5.00
N CYS A 516 -25.83 22.54 4.31
CA CYS A 516 -25.49 23.22 3.06
C CYS A 516 -25.08 24.69 3.27
N GLY A 517 -25.34 25.24 4.47
CA GLY A 517 -25.05 26.64 4.82
C GLY A 517 -24.05 26.83 5.97
N LEU A 518 -23.66 25.76 6.69
CA LEU A 518 -22.86 25.81 7.92
C LEU A 518 -23.58 26.50 9.10
N GLU A 519 -24.92 26.46 9.12
CA GLU A 519 -25.72 27.07 10.20
C GLU A 519 -26.68 26.03 10.79
N GLN A 520 -27.53 25.46 9.93
CA GLN A 520 -28.48 24.41 10.30
C GLN A 520 -27.89 23.04 9.97
N TRP A 521 -27.92 22.13 10.93
CA TRP A 521 -27.36 20.78 10.83
C TRP A 521 -28.47 19.73 10.91
N GLU A 522 -28.44 18.78 9.98
CA GLU A 522 -29.34 17.65 9.87
C GLU A 522 -28.57 16.36 10.24
N ASP A 523 -29.11 15.55 11.16
CA ASP A 523 -28.54 14.22 11.44
C ASP A 523 -28.83 13.30 10.25
N VAL A 524 -27.77 12.77 9.64
CA VAL A 524 -27.80 11.82 8.53
C VAL A 524 -27.10 10.51 8.88
N SER A 525 -27.02 10.19 10.19
CA SER A 525 -26.38 8.98 10.69
C SER A 525 -26.99 7.70 10.10
N ASP A 526 -28.29 7.69 9.78
CA ASP A 526 -28.98 6.55 9.19
C ASP A 526 -28.70 6.40 7.67
N GLU A 527 -28.10 7.41 7.03
CA GLU A 527 -27.73 7.40 5.61
C GLU A 527 -26.28 6.93 5.37
N ILE A 528 -25.48 6.77 6.43
CA ILE A 528 -24.08 6.39 6.32
C ILE A 528 -23.86 4.91 6.63
N PHE A 529 -22.89 4.32 5.94
CA PHE A 529 -22.41 2.98 6.25
C PHE A 529 -20.89 3.04 6.42
N MET A 530 -20.40 2.64 7.58
CA MET A 530 -18.97 2.61 7.91
C MET A 530 -18.56 1.16 8.23
N PRO A 531 -17.35 0.73 7.83
CA PRO A 531 -16.84 -0.57 8.25
C PRO A 531 -16.83 -0.77 9.76
N GLU A 532 -16.98 -2.01 10.21
CA GLU A 532 -16.95 -2.33 11.64
C GLU A 532 -15.56 -2.06 12.26
N GLY A 533 -15.54 -1.59 13.51
CA GLY A 533 -14.31 -1.41 14.30
C GLY A 533 -13.46 -0.19 13.90
N ILE A 534 -13.88 0.54 12.87
CA ILE A 534 -13.25 1.78 12.42
C ILE A 534 -13.26 2.84 13.52
N ARG A 535 -12.16 3.59 13.65
CA ARG A 535 -12.02 4.76 14.53
C ARG A 535 -11.81 6.02 13.69
N GLN A 536 -11.76 7.18 14.36
CA GLN A 536 -11.55 8.49 13.71
C GLN A 536 -10.38 8.49 12.72
N GLY A 537 -10.49 9.35 11.70
CA GLY A 537 -9.60 9.31 10.56
C GLY A 537 -9.75 10.55 9.68
N SER A 538 -9.42 10.43 8.39
CA SER A 538 -9.56 11.56 7.46
C SER A 538 -9.86 11.13 6.03
N PHE A 539 -10.57 12.00 5.32
CA PHE A 539 -10.95 11.80 3.93
C PHE A 539 -9.95 12.43 2.96
N VAL A 540 -9.65 11.71 1.87
CA VAL A 540 -8.96 12.26 0.70
C VAL A 540 -9.68 11.81 -0.57
N ARG A 541 -9.69 12.66 -1.59
CA ARG A 541 -10.16 12.27 -2.93
C ARG A 541 -9.01 11.77 -3.75
N VAL A 542 -9.25 10.67 -4.47
CA VAL A 542 -8.30 10.12 -5.43
C VAL A 542 -8.95 10.00 -6.79
N SER A 543 -8.13 10.16 -7.83
CA SER A 543 -8.60 9.89 -9.18
C SER A 543 -8.91 8.40 -9.33
N LYS A 544 -9.86 8.09 -10.22
CA LYS A 544 -10.14 6.71 -10.63
C LYS A 544 -8.86 5.91 -10.87
N ARG A 545 -7.91 6.44 -11.67
CA ARG A 545 -6.60 5.80 -11.95
C ARG A 545 -5.79 5.50 -10.68
N LYS A 546 -5.69 6.45 -9.76
CA LYS A 546 -4.94 6.27 -8.51
C LYS A 546 -5.61 5.21 -7.62
N PHE A 547 -6.94 5.24 -7.52
CA PHE A 547 -7.70 4.23 -6.81
C PHE A 547 -7.53 2.83 -7.42
N LYS A 548 -7.51 2.69 -8.76
CA LYS A 548 -7.25 1.42 -9.44
C LYS A 548 -5.93 0.80 -8.96
N ASN A 549 -4.85 1.59 -8.99
CA ASN A 549 -3.53 1.11 -8.60
C ASN A 549 -3.50 0.69 -7.12
N LEU A 550 -4.14 1.48 -6.25
CA LEU A 550 -4.22 1.19 -4.83
C LEU A 550 -5.03 -0.09 -4.54
N ALA A 551 -6.20 -0.22 -5.15
CA ALA A 551 -7.05 -1.39 -4.97
C ALA A 551 -6.42 -2.66 -5.56
N GLY A 552 -5.75 -2.57 -6.71
CA GLY A 552 -4.98 -3.67 -7.29
C GLY A 552 -3.90 -4.18 -6.36
N ARG A 553 -3.18 -3.29 -5.65
CA ARG A 553 -2.18 -3.69 -4.63
C ARG A 553 -2.79 -4.50 -3.48
N PHE A 554 -4.04 -4.21 -3.12
CA PHE A 554 -4.78 -4.94 -2.09
C PHE A 554 -5.65 -6.05 -2.66
N HIS A 555 -5.48 -6.39 -3.94
CA HIS A 555 -6.22 -7.40 -4.66
C HIS A 555 -7.74 -7.21 -4.64
N LEU A 556 -8.19 -5.95 -4.48
CA LEU A 556 -9.61 -5.65 -4.49
C LEU A 556 -10.12 -5.56 -5.91
N GLY A 557 -11.00 -6.51 -6.22
CA GLY A 557 -11.63 -6.54 -7.51
C GLY A 557 -12.56 -5.40 -7.78
N LEU A 558 -12.18 -4.60 -8.78
CA LEU A 558 -12.99 -3.46 -9.20
C LEU A 558 -13.22 -3.39 -10.71
N SER A 559 -12.68 -4.30 -11.54
CA SER A 559 -12.85 -4.30 -13.02
C SER A 559 -13.61 -5.49 -13.62
N SER A 560 -14.62 -5.25 -14.45
CA SER A 560 -15.40 -6.28 -15.13
C SER A 560 -14.67 -6.50 -16.43
N PRO A 561 -14.50 -7.75 -16.84
CA PRO A 561 -14.44 -8.06 -18.25
C PRO A 561 -15.60 -7.40 -18.99
N ASP A 562 -15.36 -6.77 -20.14
CA ASP A 562 -16.45 -6.50 -21.09
C ASP A 562 -17.09 -7.84 -21.51
N LYS A 563 -16.25 -8.88 -21.57
CA LYS A 563 -16.65 -10.25 -21.88
C LYS A 563 -15.69 -11.25 -21.25
N VAL A 564 -16.23 -12.33 -20.69
CA VAL A 564 -15.47 -13.53 -20.35
C VAL A 564 -16.00 -14.68 -21.19
N VAL A 565 -15.14 -15.32 -21.96
CA VAL A 565 -15.50 -16.48 -22.77
C VAL A 565 -14.70 -17.69 -22.33
N VAL A 566 -15.41 -18.72 -21.87
CA VAL A 566 -14.85 -20.04 -21.60
C VAL A 566 -15.05 -20.90 -22.84
N ASN A 567 -13.99 -21.55 -23.32
CA ASN A 567 -14.01 -22.30 -24.56
C ASN A 567 -13.15 -23.56 -24.48
N VAL A 568 -13.66 -24.69 -25.00
CA VAL A 568 -12.89 -25.92 -25.23
C VAL A 568 -12.85 -26.18 -26.73
N LYS A 569 -11.65 -26.37 -27.29
CA LYS A 569 -11.47 -26.60 -28.73
C LYS A 569 -10.42 -27.67 -29.03
N ASP A 570 -10.50 -28.23 -30.23
CA ASP A 570 -9.44 -29.03 -30.84
C ASP A 570 -9.12 -28.46 -32.23
N GLY A 571 -7.91 -27.91 -32.38
CA GLY A 571 -7.54 -27.14 -33.57
C GLY A 571 -8.50 -25.97 -33.86
N GLN A 572 -9.31 -26.12 -34.92
CA GLN A 572 -10.34 -25.17 -35.37
C GLN A 572 -11.76 -25.57 -34.94
N ILE A 573 -11.95 -26.75 -34.35
CA ILE A 573 -13.26 -27.26 -33.96
C ILE A 573 -13.56 -26.80 -32.54
N GLU A 574 -14.70 -26.12 -32.36
CA GLU A 574 -15.20 -25.66 -31.07
C GLU A 574 -16.10 -26.74 -30.45
N LEU A 575 -15.70 -27.27 -29.29
CA LEU A 575 -16.46 -28.29 -28.55
C LEU A 575 -17.38 -27.67 -27.49
N LEU A 576 -16.96 -26.54 -26.91
CA LEU A 576 -17.69 -25.80 -25.90
C LEU A 576 -17.40 -24.30 -26.05
N ARG A 577 -18.44 -23.47 -25.95
CA ARG A 577 -18.28 -22.02 -25.77
C ARG A 577 -19.40 -21.44 -24.93
N PHE A 578 -19.02 -20.75 -23.86
CA PHE A 578 -19.95 -20.05 -22.97
C PHE A 578 -19.42 -18.65 -22.65
N SER A 579 -20.34 -17.71 -22.45
CA SER A 579 -19.99 -16.38 -21.93
C SER A 579 -20.41 -16.31 -20.46
N LEU A 580 -19.49 -15.95 -19.57
CA LEU A 580 -19.83 -15.71 -18.16
C LEU A 580 -20.39 -14.30 -17.98
N ASP A 581 -21.12 -14.10 -16.89
CA ASP A 581 -21.56 -12.76 -16.47
C ASP A 581 -20.33 -11.92 -16.15
N SER A 582 -20.24 -10.76 -16.79
CA SER A 582 -19.11 -9.84 -16.65
C SER A 582 -19.08 -9.11 -15.31
N PHE A 583 -20.17 -9.11 -14.54
CA PHE A 583 -20.25 -8.43 -13.25
C PHE A 583 -20.75 -9.36 -12.13
N LYS A 584 -19.80 -9.98 -11.42
CA LYS A 584 -20.03 -10.84 -10.26
C LYS A 584 -19.08 -10.45 -9.12
N PRO A 585 -19.43 -9.48 -8.27
CA PRO A 585 -18.54 -9.00 -7.21
C PRO A 585 -18.32 -9.99 -6.06
N GLU A 586 -19.14 -11.03 -5.97
CA GLU A 586 -19.01 -12.14 -5.04
C GLU A 586 -18.61 -13.42 -5.77
N TRP A 587 -18.11 -14.43 -5.05
CA TRP A 587 -17.81 -15.76 -5.61
C TRP A 587 -19.09 -16.44 -6.14
N ASN A 588 -19.03 -16.91 -7.37
CA ASN A 588 -20.11 -17.64 -8.05
C ASN A 588 -19.57 -18.91 -8.71
N THR A 589 -20.39 -19.95 -8.81
CA THR A 589 -20.03 -21.19 -9.52
C THR A 589 -20.66 -21.21 -10.91
N PHE A 590 -19.86 -21.50 -11.93
CA PHE A 590 -20.30 -21.89 -13.26
C PHE A 590 -20.08 -23.39 -13.46
N GLU A 591 -21.10 -24.10 -13.97
CA GLU A 591 -21.06 -25.53 -14.23
C GLU A 591 -21.84 -25.85 -15.51
N THR A 592 -21.26 -26.65 -16.41
CA THR A 592 -21.89 -27.11 -17.65
C THR A 592 -21.32 -28.47 -18.08
N SER A 593 -22.04 -29.17 -18.95
CA SER A 593 -21.59 -30.43 -19.54
C SER A 593 -21.61 -30.39 -21.07
N PHE A 594 -20.77 -31.19 -21.72
CA PHE A 594 -20.79 -31.41 -23.17
C PHE A 594 -20.41 -32.84 -23.52
N TYR A 595 -20.84 -33.29 -24.69
CA TYR A 595 -20.58 -34.64 -25.20
C TYR A 595 -19.49 -34.61 -26.28
N SER A 596 -18.45 -35.43 -26.11
CA SER A 596 -17.37 -35.53 -27.11
C SER A 596 -17.73 -36.55 -28.19
N VAL A 597 -17.79 -36.11 -29.45
CA VAL A 597 -18.16 -36.97 -30.60
C VAL A 597 -16.95 -37.61 -31.30
N TYR A 598 -15.72 -37.27 -30.89
CA TYR A 598 -14.47 -37.88 -31.36
C TYR A 598 -13.41 -37.87 -30.24
N SER A 599 -12.32 -38.64 -30.42
CA SER A 599 -11.18 -38.62 -29.50
C SER A 599 -10.15 -37.59 -29.93
N THR A 600 -9.56 -36.88 -28.98
CA THR A 600 -8.50 -35.89 -29.21
C THR A 600 -7.49 -35.90 -28.07
N GLU A 601 -6.22 -35.74 -28.40
CA GLU A 601 -5.10 -35.71 -27.43
C GLU A 601 -4.56 -34.29 -27.18
N ASP A 602 -5.01 -33.32 -27.99
CA ASP A 602 -4.47 -31.95 -28.03
C ASP A 602 -5.55 -30.87 -27.83
N ALA A 603 -6.65 -31.21 -27.15
CA ALA A 603 -7.68 -30.23 -26.85
C ALA A 603 -7.16 -29.10 -25.94
N VAL A 604 -7.75 -27.91 -26.09
CA VAL A 604 -7.38 -26.69 -25.39
C VAL A 604 -8.60 -26.11 -24.68
N LEU A 605 -8.52 -26.00 -23.35
CA LEU A 605 -9.43 -25.18 -22.55
C LEU A 605 -8.88 -23.76 -22.51
N SER A 606 -9.70 -22.75 -22.77
CA SER A 606 -9.32 -21.34 -22.69
C SER A 606 -10.37 -20.50 -21.98
N ILE A 607 -9.89 -19.52 -21.22
CA ILE A 607 -10.68 -18.47 -20.58
C ILE A 607 -10.16 -17.15 -21.15
N ASN A 608 -11.00 -16.49 -21.95
CA ASN A 608 -10.67 -15.26 -22.65
C ASN A 608 -11.39 -14.10 -21.97
N VAL A 609 -10.66 -13.04 -21.69
CA VAL A 609 -11.10 -11.85 -20.96
C VAL A 609 -10.87 -10.65 -21.88
N GLU A 610 -11.93 -9.92 -22.19
CA GLU A 610 -11.89 -8.70 -23.01
C GLU A 610 -12.14 -7.46 -22.15
N GLY A 611 -11.50 -6.35 -22.47
CA GLY A 611 -11.62 -5.06 -21.77
C GLY A 611 -10.67 -4.88 -20.59
N GLU A 612 -10.60 -3.66 -20.06
CA GLU A 612 -9.85 -3.35 -18.84
C GLU A 612 -10.52 -4.01 -17.62
N SER A 613 -10.00 -5.15 -17.18
CA SER A 613 -10.78 -6.13 -16.44
C SER A 613 -9.98 -6.90 -15.40
N GLN A 614 -10.70 -7.48 -14.43
CA GLN A 614 -10.15 -8.18 -13.28
C GLN A 614 -11.09 -9.34 -12.96
N ILE A 615 -10.57 -10.56 -13.00
CA ILE A 615 -11.35 -11.76 -12.76
C ILE A 615 -10.58 -12.69 -11.82
N TRP A 616 -11.26 -13.22 -10.82
CA TRP A 616 -10.75 -14.30 -9.98
C TRP A 616 -11.36 -15.59 -10.47
N LEU A 617 -10.58 -16.64 -10.49
CA LEU A 617 -10.95 -17.98 -10.92
C LEU A 617 -10.46 -18.98 -9.88
N ASP A 618 -11.30 -19.92 -9.47
CA ASP A 618 -10.97 -20.96 -8.51
C ASP A 618 -11.69 -22.27 -8.89
N ASP A 619 -11.30 -23.40 -8.29
CA ASP A 619 -11.93 -24.71 -8.46
C ASP A 619 -12.21 -25.07 -9.96
N ILE A 620 -11.28 -24.76 -10.87
CA ILE A 620 -11.42 -25.06 -12.31
C ILE A 620 -11.22 -26.55 -12.54
N ILE A 621 -12.28 -27.26 -12.92
CA ILE A 621 -12.30 -28.71 -13.09
C ILE A 621 -12.92 -29.06 -14.44
N LEU A 622 -12.19 -29.81 -15.27
CA LEU A 622 -12.71 -30.49 -16.45
C LEU A 622 -12.51 -31.99 -16.27
N GLU A 623 -13.59 -32.76 -16.23
CA GLU A 623 -13.54 -34.20 -15.95
C GLU A 623 -14.57 -34.98 -16.77
N GLU A 624 -14.31 -36.28 -16.98
CA GLU A 624 -15.31 -37.19 -17.55
C GLU A 624 -16.48 -37.31 -16.57
N ALA A 625 -17.67 -36.93 -16.99
CA ALA A 625 -18.88 -37.14 -16.23
C ALA A 625 -19.24 -38.63 -16.29
N GLY A 626 -19.56 -39.23 -15.14
CA GLY A 626 -20.12 -40.58 -15.12
C GLY A 626 -21.34 -40.68 -16.05
N GLN A 627 -21.58 -41.86 -16.61
CA GLN A 627 -22.84 -42.09 -17.32
C GLN A 627 -23.99 -41.86 -16.34
N GLU A 628 -24.68 -40.73 -16.45
CA GLU A 628 -26.05 -40.66 -15.95
C GLU A 628 -26.83 -41.71 -16.76
N GLN A 629 -27.35 -42.71 -16.03
CA GLN A 629 -28.18 -43.78 -16.56
C GLN A 629 -29.50 -43.25 -17.11
#